data_AF-A0A820A1Y0-F1
#
_entry.id   AF-A0A820A1Y0-F1
#
_cell.length_a   1.000
_cell.length_b   1.000
_cell.length_c   1.000
_cell.angle_alpha   90.00
_cell.angle_beta   90.00
_cell.angle_gamma   90.00
#
_symmetry.space_group_name_H-M   'P 1'
#
loop_
_entity.id
_entity.type
_entity.pdbx_description
1 polymer ?
#
loop_
_entity_poly.entity_id
_entity_poly.type
_entity_poly.pdbx_seq_one_letter_code
_entity_poly.pdbx_strand_id
1 'polypeptide(L)'
;MSFAFYIYFIVPQLESSGKAYQATGRFLFAWLIFTAYMCIAAFRVSRVLFILFVVLVITFILLIVGALAQKPVVTNVGGWFGIATAFVAWYGSAGVMINTTFGRKIFPLGLHKVDAVLPK
;
A
#
# COMPACT_ATOMS: atom_id res chain seq x y z
N MET A 1 -5.72 -8.68 8.16
CA MET A 1 -6.55 -9.88 8.40
C MET A 1 -6.65 -10.80 7.18
N SER A 2 -6.89 -10.29 5.96
CA SER A 2 -6.97 -11.12 4.74
C SER A 2 -5.73 -11.97 4.47
N PHE A 3 -4.52 -11.40 4.62
CA PHE A 3 -3.26 -12.14 4.39
C PHE A 3 -3.00 -13.23 5.44
N ALA A 4 -3.25 -12.95 6.71
CA ALA A 4 -3.11 -13.94 7.77
C ALA A 4 -4.06 -15.14 7.54
N PHE A 5 -5.32 -14.87 7.18
CA PHE A 5 -6.26 -15.92 6.82
C PHE A 5 -5.77 -16.77 5.65
N TYR A 6 -5.24 -16.15 4.59
CA TYR A 6 -4.65 -16.87 3.45
C TYR A 6 -3.51 -17.81 3.90
N ILE A 7 -2.58 -17.34 4.73
CA ILE A 7 -1.45 -18.14 5.21
C ILE A 7 -1.91 -19.29 6.10
N TYR A 8 -2.83 -19.07 7.04
CA TYR A 8 -3.21 -20.11 7.99
C TYR A 8 -4.18 -21.15 7.41
N PHE A 9 -5.09 -20.75 6.53
CA PHE A 9 -6.12 -21.64 6.02
C PHE A 9 -5.82 -22.20 4.63
N ILE A 10 -5.19 -21.43 3.74
CA ILE A 10 -5.07 -21.82 2.31
C ILE A 10 -3.68 -22.38 1.99
N VAL A 11 -2.61 -21.82 2.56
CA VAL A 11 -1.24 -22.27 2.23
C VAL A 11 -0.96 -23.72 2.64
N PRO A 12 -1.30 -24.19 3.85
CA PRO A 12 -1.07 -25.58 4.26
C PRO A 12 -1.78 -26.60 3.36
N GLN A 13 -2.92 -26.21 2.77
CA GLN A 13 -3.69 -27.05 1.85
C GLN A 13 -3.03 -27.18 0.47
N LEU A 14 -2.11 -26.26 0.13
CA LEU A 14 -1.45 -26.17 -1.17
C LEU A 14 0.04 -26.57 -1.13
N GLU A 15 0.61 -26.75 0.06
CA GLU A 15 2.01 -27.15 0.26
C GLU A 15 2.32 -28.49 -0.40
N SER A 16 1.43 -29.48 -0.25
CA SER A 16 1.54 -30.80 -0.87
C SER A 16 1.47 -30.78 -2.40
N SER A 17 0.97 -29.70 -3.00
CA SER A 17 0.89 -29.50 -4.45
C SER A 17 2.03 -28.64 -5.03
N GLY A 18 2.88 -28.04 -4.20
CA GLY A 18 3.96 -27.13 -4.63
C GLY A 18 3.49 -25.84 -5.30
N LYS A 19 2.18 -25.53 -5.31
CA LYS A 19 1.57 -24.38 -6.01
C LYS A 19 1.38 -23.14 -5.13
N ALA A 20 1.89 -23.16 -3.90
CA ALA A 20 1.71 -22.08 -2.92
C ALA A 20 2.19 -20.71 -3.45
N TYR A 21 3.33 -20.68 -4.14
CA TYR A 21 3.89 -19.44 -4.68
C TYR A 21 3.02 -18.78 -5.77
N GLN A 22 2.37 -19.59 -6.62
CA GLN A 22 1.43 -19.07 -7.62
C GLN A 22 0.17 -18.53 -6.97
N ALA A 23 -0.30 -19.18 -5.90
CA ALA A 23 -1.43 -18.68 -5.11
C ALA A 23 -1.09 -17.35 -4.43
N THR A 24 0.13 -17.24 -3.87
CA THR A 24 0.61 -16.01 -3.24
C THR A 24 0.71 -14.89 -4.28
N GLY A 25 1.35 -15.12 -5.42
CA GLY A 25 1.44 -14.13 -6.50
C GLY A 25 0.07 -13.64 -6.98
N ARG A 26 -0.92 -14.53 -7.14
CA ARG A 26 -2.30 -14.15 -7.52
C ARG A 26 -3.02 -13.36 -6.44
N PHE A 27 -2.85 -13.73 -5.17
CA PHE A 27 -3.41 -12.98 -4.04
C PHE A 27 -2.86 -11.55 -4.00
N LEU A 28 -1.55 -11.38 -4.15
CA LEU A 28 -0.95 -10.05 -4.21
C LEU A 28 -1.35 -9.29 -5.48
N PHE A 29 -1.54 -9.97 -6.61
CA PHE A 29 -2.01 -9.34 -7.85
C PHE A 29 -3.42 -8.75 -7.70
N ALA A 30 -4.34 -9.44 -7.03
CA ALA A 30 -5.66 -8.89 -6.72
C ALA A 30 -5.56 -7.61 -5.87
N TRP A 31 -4.65 -7.60 -4.88
CA TRP A 31 -4.37 -6.41 -4.07
C TRP A 31 -3.74 -5.27 -4.87
N LEU A 32 -2.84 -5.58 -5.80
CA LEU A 32 -2.23 -4.60 -6.69
C LEU A 32 -3.28 -3.83 -7.50
N ILE A 33 -4.28 -4.53 -8.06
CA ILE A 33 -5.36 -3.88 -8.81
C ILE A 33 -6.12 -2.88 -7.93
N PHE A 34 -6.45 -3.31 -6.71
CA PHE A 34 -7.11 -2.43 -5.74
C PHE A 34 -6.28 -1.18 -5.45
N THR A 35 -4.99 -1.37 -5.18
CA THR A 35 -4.08 -0.26 -4.88
C THR A 35 -3.87 0.65 -6.09
N ALA A 36 -3.82 0.10 -7.31
CA ALA A 36 -3.59 0.86 -8.54
C ALA A 36 -4.74 1.84 -8.81
N TYR A 37 -6.00 1.43 -8.68
CA TYR A 37 -7.11 2.37 -8.88
C TYR A 37 -7.18 3.41 -7.75
N MET A 38 -6.88 3.01 -6.51
CA MET A 38 -6.82 3.95 -5.38
C MET A 38 -5.71 4.98 -5.57
N CYS A 39 -4.59 4.61 -6.21
CA CYS A 39 -3.52 5.52 -6.57
C CYS A 39 -4.01 6.66 -7.48
N ILE A 40 -4.87 6.35 -8.46
CA ILE A 40 -5.46 7.35 -9.35
C ILE A 40 -6.34 8.32 -8.56
N ALA A 41 -7.18 7.81 -7.65
CA ALA A 41 -8.01 8.65 -6.79
C ALA A 41 -7.18 9.53 -5.83
N ALA A 42 -6.08 8.99 -5.31
CA ALA A 42 -5.22 9.67 -4.34
C ALA A 42 -4.58 10.96 -4.89
N PHE A 43 -4.38 11.06 -6.21
CA PHE A 43 -3.86 12.27 -6.86
C PHE A 43 -4.72 13.52 -6.57
N ARG A 44 -6.03 13.34 -6.40
CA ARG A 44 -6.98 14.43 -6.09
C ARG A 44 -7.07 14.77 -4.60
N VAL A 45 -6.55 13.92 -3.71
CA VAL A 45 -6.64 14.12 -2.26
C VAL A 45 -5.43 14.90 -1.75
N SER A 46 -4.24 14.33 -1.86
CA SER A 46 -3.01 14.96 -1.39
C SER A 46 -1.79 14.36 -2.07
N ARG A 47 -0.74 15.17 -2.24
CA ARG A 47 0.54 14.67 -2.80
C ARG A 47 1.15 13.57 -1.94
N VAL A 48 1.03 13.66 -0.62
CA VAL A 48 1.54 12.63 0.31
C VAL A 48 0.81 11.31 0.14
N LEU A 49 -0.53 11.35 0.03
CA LEU A 49 -1.33 10.14 -0.18
C LEU A 49 -1.03 9.51 -1.54
N PHE A 50 -0.85 10.33 -2.58
CA PHE A 50 -0.44 9.85 -3.90
C PHE A 50 0.93 9.14 -3.83
N ILE A 51 1.93 9.75 -3.19
CA ILE A 51 3.26 9.13 -3.02
C ILE A 51 3.15 7.80 -2.27
N LEU A 52 2.35 7.75 -1.19
CA LEU A 52 2.10 6.52 -0.44
C LEU A 52 1.59 5.41 -1.35
N PHE A 53 0.55 5.68 -2.15
CA PHE A 53 0.00 4.69 -3.06
C PHE A 53 0.96 4.29 -4.17
N VAL A 54 1.78 5.21 -4.70
CA VAL A 54 2.81 4.89 -5.70
C VAL A 54 3.86 3.93 -5.12
N VAL A 55 4.40 4.22 -3.93
CA VAL A 55 5.38 3.36 -3.27
C VAL A 55 4.76 1.99 -2.92
N LEU A 56 3.49 1.98 -2.55
CA LEU A 56 2.75 0.74 -2.27
C LEU A 56 2.51 -0.10 -3.54
N VAL A 57 2.21 0.52 -4.68
CA VAL A 57 2.11 -0.16 -5.99
C VAL A 57 3.46 -0.81 -6.34
N ILE A 58 4.57 -0.09 -6.18
CA ILE A 58 5.92 -0.64 -6.42
C ILE A 58 6.19 -1.81 -5.49
N THR A 59 5.83 -1.69 -4.21
CA THR A 59 5.95 -2.77 -3.20
C THR A 59 5.23 -4.03 -3.66
N PHE A 60 3.96 -3.92 -4.09
CA PHE A 60 3.20 -5.08 -4.54
C PHE A 60 3.76 -5.70 -5.81
N ILE A 61 4.21 -4.90 -6.79
CA ILE A 61 4.85 -5.42 -8.00
C ILE A 61 6.11 -6.22 -7.65
N LEU A 62 6.97 -5.69 -6.79
CA LEU A 62 8.19 -6.38 -6.35
C LEU A 62 7.88 -7.69 -5.62
N LEU A 63 6.89 -7.70 -4.72
CA LEU A 63 6.50 -8.91 -4.01
C LEU A 63 5.85 -9.96 -4.92
N ILE A 64 5.05 -9.56 -5.91
CA ILE A 64 4.48 -10.47 -6.92
C ILE A 64 5.59 -11.10 -7.74
N VAL A 65 6.53 -10.30 -8.25
CA VAL A 65 7.67 -10.79 -9.03
C VAL A 65 8.55 -11.70 -8.17
N GLY A 66 8.82 -11.34 -6.92
CA GLY A 66 9.58 -12.18 -5.99
C GLY A 66 8.91 -13.52 -5.71
N ALA A 67 7.59 -13.53 -5.53
CA ALA A 67 6.80 -14.74 -5.31
C ALA A 67 6.74 -15.62 -6.58
N LEU A 68 6.44 -15.05 -7.75
CA LEU A 68 6.30 -15.82 -8.99
C LEU A 68 7.64 -16.31 -9.55
N ALA A 69 8.70 -15.50 -9.45
CA ALA A 69 10.04 -15.87 -9.91
C ALA A 69 10.81 -16.72 -8.89
N GLN A 70 10.24 -16.99 -7.71
CA GLN A 70 10.89 -17.75 -6.64
C GLN A 70 12.28 -17.19 -6.26
N LYS A 71 12.41 -15.85 -6.25
CA LYS A 71 13.66 -15.15 -5.90
C LYS A 71 13.50 -14.43 -4.57
N PRO A 72 13.99 -15.00 -3.45
CA PRO A 72 13.87 -14.40 -2.12
C PRO A 72 14.46 -12.99 -2.02
N VAL A 73 15.53 -12.73 -2.77
CA VAL A 73 16.18 -11.40 -2.83
C VAL A 73 15.20 -10.32 -3.28
N VAL A 74 14.39 -10.60 -4.31
CA VAL A 74 13.42 -9.64 -4.84
C VAL A 74 12.28 -9.41 -3.84
N THR A 75 11.85 -10.47 -3.14
CA THR A 75 10.87 -10.37 -2.06
C THR A 75 11.38 -9.50 -0.91
N ASN A 76 12.66 -9.64 -0.53
CA ASN A 76 13.27 -8.83 0.53
C ASN A 76 13.35 -7.34 0.15
N VAL A 77 13.72 -7.05 -1.11
CA VAL A 77 13.69 -5.67 -1.64
C VAL A 77 12.27 -5.12 -1.59
N GLY A 78 11.27 -5.90 -2.03
CA GLY A 78 9.86 -5.55 -1.89
C GLY A 78 9.45 -5.24 -0.44
N GLY A 79 9.92 -6.04 0.52
CA GLY A 79 9.70 -5.80 1.95
C GLY A 79 10.27 -4.47 2.44
N TRP A 80 11.46 -4.08 1.96
CA TRP A 80 12.08 -2.79 2.29
C TRP A 80 11.27 -1.60 1.75
N PHE A 81 10.71 -1.72 0.55
CA PHE A 81 9.75 -0.75 0.01
C PHE A 81 8.44 -0.70 0.84
N GLY A 82 8.02 -1.82 1.41
CA GLY A 82 6.91 -1.86 2.37
C GLY A 82 7.21 -1.04 3.63
N ILE A 83 8.43 -1.13 4.17
CA ILE A 83 8.87 -0.30 5.30
C ILE A 83 8.87 1.19 4.92
N ALA A 84 9.39 1.54 3.74
CA ALA A 84 9.33 2.91 3.25
C ALA A 84 7.88 3.43 3.14
N THR A 85 6.95 2.57 2.70
CA THR A 85 5.51 2.91 2.66
C THR A 85 4.96 3.19 4.06
N ALA A 86 5.35 2.41 5.08
CA ALA A 86 4.91 2.63 6.45
C ALA A 86 5.33 4.01 6.98
N PHE A 87 6.57 4.45 6.69
CA PHE A 87 7.03 5.79 7.07
C PHE A 87 6.22 6.91 6.40
N VAL A 88 5.90 6.77 5.10
CA VAL A 88 5.06 7.75 4.40
C VAL A 88 3.63 7.77 4.99
N ALA A 89 3.09 6.61 5.35
CA ALA A 89 1.78 6.49 5.99
C ALA A 89 1.74 7.15 7.38
N TRP A 90 2.79 6.97 8.18
CA TRP A 90 2.92 7.65 9.47
C TRP A 90 3.01 9.17 9.30
N TYR A 91 3.81 9.65 8.35
CA TYR A 91 3.88 11.10 8.06
C TYR A 91 2.51 11.65 7.62
N GLY A 92 1.81 10.96 6.71
CA GLY A 92 0.48 11.35 6.26
C GLY A 92 -0.55 11.39 7.39
N SER A 93 -0.61 10.35 8.22
CA SER A 93 -1.56 10.27 9.34
C SER A 93 -1.30 11.31 10.42
N ALA A 94 -0.03 11.49 10.82
CA ALA A 94 0.37 12.51 11.78
C ALA A 94 0.07 13.92 11.25
N GLY A 95 0.40 14.18 9.98
CA GLY A 95 0.14 15.49 9.36
C GLY A 95 -1.35 15.81 9.27
N VAL A 96 -2.21 14.83 8.98
CA VAL A 96 -3.67 15.03 9.01
C VAL A 96 -4.13 15.37 10.42
N MET A 97 -3.79 14.54 11.41
CA MET A 97 -4.21 14.72 12.80
C MET A 97 -3.77 16.07 13.36
N ILE A 98 -2.48 16.41 13.21
CA ILE A 98 -1.91 17.67 13.71
C ILE A 98 -2.57 18.87 13.02
N ASN A 99 -2.72 18.85 11.70
CA ASN A 99 -3.37 19.96 11.00
C ASN A 99 -4.83 20.14 11.45
N THR A 100 -5.56 19.05 11.72
CA THR A 100 -6.94 19.12 12.21
C THR A 100 -7.03 19.62 13.66
N THR A 101 -6.12 19.18 14.55
CA THR A 101 -6.13 19.58 15.96
C THR A 101 -5.75 21.06 16.14
N PHE A 102 -4.79 21.56 15.37
CA PHE A 102 -4.30 22.95 15.50
C PHE A 102 -5.04 23.94 14.60
N GLY A 103 -5.99 23.50 13.77
CA GLY A 103 -6.78 24.37 12.90
C GLY A 103 -5.97 25.14 11.83
N ARG A 104 -4.70 24.77 11.62
CA ARG A 104 -3.78 25.41 10.67
C ARG A 104 -2.88 24.38 10.01
N LYS A 105 -2.40 24.69 8.80
CA LYS A 105 -1.49 23.83 8.05
C LYS A 105 -0.08 23.90 8.65
N ILE A 106 0.23 23.02 9.60
CA ILE A 106 1.57 22.86 10.21
C ILE A 106 2.41 21.92 9.35
N PHE A 107 1.85 20.78 8.95
CA PHE A 107 2.51 19.81 8.09
C PHE A 107 2.06 19.97 6.63
N PRO A 108 2.99 20.20 5.68
CA PRO A 108 2.65 20.30 4.27
C PRO A 108 2.29 18.91 3.73
N LEU A 109 1.00 18.68 3.52
CA LEU A 109 0.47 17.46 2.91
C LEU A 109 0.29 17.57 1.38
N GLY A 110 0.44 18.79 0.82
CA GLY A 110 0.16 19.05 -0.59
C GLY A 110 -1.29 18.74 -0.95
N LEU A 111 -2.24 19.13 -0.09
CA LEU A 111 -3.67 18.99 -0.34
C LEU A 111 -4.05 19.75 -1.61
N HIS A 112 -4.67 19.06 -2.57
CA HIS A 112 -5.34 19.74 -3.66
C HIS A 112 -6.61 20.38 -3.08
N LYS A 113 -6.79 21.67 -3.37
CA LYS A 113 -7.97 22.44 -2.94
C LYS A 113 -9.24 21.73 -3.41
N VAL A 114 -9.92 21.03 -2.50
CA VAL A 114 -11.34 20.73 -2.63
C VAL A 114 -12.08 21.90 -1.97
N ASP A 115 -11.92 23.08 -2.56
CA ASP A 115 -12.63 24.29 -2.12
C ASP A 115 -14.10 24.14 -2.56
N ALA A 116 -14.95 23.42 -1.81
CA ALA A 116 -16.39 23.39 -2.11
C ALA A 116 -17.36 22.93 -0.99
N VAL A 117 -16.95 22.59 0.24
CA VAL A 117 -17.93 22.09 1.25
C VAL A 117 -17.60 22.51 2.69
N LEU A 118 -17.37 23.81 2.92
CA LEU A 118 -17.63 24.39 4.25
C LEU A 118 -18.31 25.75 4.06
N PRO A 119 -19.56 25.94 4.51
CA PRO A 119 -20.17 27.26 4.56
C PRO A 119 -19.38 28.16 5.53
N LYS A 120 -19.25 29.44 5.15
CA LYS A 120 -18.56 30.50 5.90
C LYS A 120 -19.24 30.77 7.24
#